data_AF-A0A8C9ZZ19-F1
#
_entry.id   AF-A0A8C9ZZ19-F1
#
_cell.length_a   1.000
_cell.length_b   1.000
_cell.length_c   1.000
_cell.angle_alpha   90.00
_cell.angle_beta   90.00
_cell.angle_gamma   90.00
#
_symmetry.space_group_name_H-M   'P 1'
#
loop_
_entity.id
_entity.type
_entity.pdbx_description
1 polymer ?
#
loop_
_entity_poly.entity_id
_entity_poly.type
_entity_poly.pdbx_seq_one_letter_code
_entity_poly.pdbx_strand_id
1 'polypeptide(L)'
;MSTNGNSLACEGMYSKLIDDEGAYDDQNRRPDVGLGAHPVSPVMMIPRSSGPGPYRLVTFCLATLCAILLISIIAVTAHYKNKTQSGVEGTSEMQRQDVNMSALTASISKLQQEKNQLQQEKDELLAKLATKMTTKAPNVIKPMTKAPIVCPVDWYLFNDSCYFISRTTRDWPESQSYCQSQGAHLAIIHTAEEQTFLWDLLPRGHWNAFWFGITDEHTEDKWKWVDGTPLVGGFWEVGEPNNHINEDCGYIVKTRVLERVAIRSCISRHLADDWQGFLLL
;
A
#
# COMPACT_ATOMS: atom_id res chain seq x y z
N MET A 1 29.58 48.34 -9.81
CA MET A 1 30.02 47.71 -11.08
C MET A 1 29.13 46.50 -11.31
N SER A 2 28.35 46.55 -12.40
CA SER A 2 27.71 45.43 -13.10
C SER A 2 28.79 44.40 -13.52
N THR A 3 28.56 43.11 -13.80
CA THR A 3 27.48 42.44 -14.55
C THR A 3 27.68 40.91 -14.51
N ASN A 4 26.56 40.17 -14.66
CA ASN A 4 26.35 38.86 -15.34
C ASN A 4 26.85 37.56 -14.67
N GLY A 5 26.12 36.44 -14.64
CA GLY A 5 24.82 36.07 -15.23
C GLY A 5 24.76 34.55 -15.54
N ASN A 6 23.55 33.98 -15.38
CA ASN A 6 23.03 32.67 -15.84
C ASN A 6 23.37 31.42 -14.98
N SER A 7 22.39 30.72 -14.37
CA SER A 7 21.18 30.05 -14.90
C SER A 7 21.50 28.77 -15.68
N LEU A 8 21.37 27.63 -15.00
CA LEU A 8 21.13 26.28 -15.55
C LEU A 8 20.35 25.53 -14.46
N ALA A 9 19.02 25.59 -14.47
CA ALA A 9 18.12 24.69 -15.19
C ALA A 9 18.14 23.26 -14.62
N CYS A 10 17.17 23.01 -13.73
CA CYS A 10 16.68 21.68 -13.41
C CYS A 10 16.02 21.08 -14.65
N GLU A 11 16.54 19.97 -15.17
CA GLU A 11 15.76 19.13 -16.07
C GLU A 11 16.31 17.70 -16.14
N GLY A 12 15.41 16.73 -16.04
CA GLY A 12 15.62 15.41 -16.62
C GLY A 12 16.05 14.30 -15.65
N MET A 13 15.08 13.70 -14.96
CA MET A 13 14.72 12.27 -15.14
C MET A 13 13.68 11.86 -14.09
N TYR A 14 12.74 11.02 -14.52
CA TYR A 14 11.58 10.49 -13.78
C TYR A 14 10.30 11.33 -13.79
N SER A 15 9.60 11.28 -14.93
CA SER A 15 8.13 11.23 -14.97
C SER A 15 7.68 10.55 -16.26
N LYS A 16 7.31 9.28 -16.17
CA LYS A 16 6.39 8.60 -17.09
C LYS A 16 5.82 7.39 -16.37
N LEU A 17 4.58 7.01 -16.73
CA LEU A 17 3.60 6.18 -16.02
C LEU A 17 2.81 7.05 -15.03
N ILE A 18 1.52 7.37 -15.18
CA ILE A 18 0.37 6.81 -15.93
C ILE A 18 -0.56 8.05 -16.20
N ASP A 19 -1.24 8.20 -17.34
CA ASP A 19 -2.69 7.95 -17.53
C ASP A 19 -3.18 8.61 -18.85
N ASP A 20 -4.38 8.19 -19.27
CA ASP A 20 -5.30 8.74 -20.28
C ASP A 20 -5.29 8.15 -21.71
N GLU A 21 -5.98 7.01 -21.81
CA GLU A 21 -7.31 6.85 -22.44
C GLU A 21 -7.74 7.85 -23.52
N GLY A 22 -8.17 7.29 -24.65
CA GLY A 22 -8.48 7.97 -25.88
C GLY A 22 -9.77 8.80 -25.87
N ALA A 23 -9.68 9.96 -26.54
CA ALA A 23 -10.81 10.73 -27.00
C ALA A 23 -11.02 10.50 -28.51
N TYR A 24 -12.20 10.03 -28.91
CA TYR A 24 -12.77 10.38 -30.21
C TYR A 24 -14.30 10.38 -30.08
N ASP A 25 -14.85 11.57 -29.83
CA ASP A 25 -16.29 11.84 -29.84
C ASP A 25 -16.70 12.55 -31.14
N ASP A 26 -17.93 12.24 -31.48
CA ASP A 26 -18.72 12.40 -32.68
C ASP A 26 -19.10 13.87 -33.00
N GLN A 27 -18.98 14.25 -34.27
CA GLN A 27 -19.58 15.46 -34.83
C GLN A 27 -20.30 15.08 -36.12
N ASN A 28 -21.64 15.01 -36.13
CA ASN A 28 -22.49 16.15 -36.51
C ASN A 28 -23.99 15.79 -36.62
N ARG A 29 -24.85 16.68 -36.12
CA ARG A 29 -26.33 16.63 -36.15
C ARG A 29 -26.87 17.68 -37.14
N ARG A 30 -27.60 17.23 -38.20
CA ARG A 30 -28.84 17.75 -38.92
C ARG A 30 -29.15 19.28 -39.02
N PRO A 31 -30.17 19.77 -39.78
CA PRO A 31 -30.91 19.32 -40.99
C PRO A 31 -31.25 20.45 -42.04
N ASP A 32 -31.94 20.05 -43.12
CA ASP A 32 -33.18 20.65 -43.68
C ASP A 32 -33.24 21.68 -44.86
N VAL A 33 -34.28 21.43 -45.70
CA VAL A 33 -35.06 22.31 -46.63
C VAL A 33 -34.34 22.91 -47.86
N GLY A 34 -34.88 22.96 -49.10
CA GLY A 34 -36.17 22.59 -49.68
C GLY A 34 -36.49 23.44 -50.95
N LEU A 35 -37.30 22.85 -51.83
CA LEU A 35 -38.29 23.43 -52.78
C LEU A 35 -37.93 24.32 -53.99
N GLY A 36 -38.57 23.95 -55.11
CA GLY A 36 -39.10 24.83 -56.17
C GLY A 36 -38.62 24.46 -57.58
N ALA A 37 -39.42 24.35 -58.65
CA ALA A 37 -40.86 24.42 -58.90
C ALA A 37 -41.12 23.88 -60.35
N HIS A 38 -42.34 23.37 -60.57
CA HIS A 38 -43.16 23.12 -61.79
C HIS A 38 -42.68 23.62 -63.19
N PRO A 39 -43.12 23.05 -64.35
CA PRO A 39 -44.51 22.60 -64.62
C PRO A 39 -44.70 21.33 -65.47
N VAL A 40 -45.95 20.88 -65.46
CA VAL A 40 -46.48 19.70 -66.16
C VAL A 40 -46.94 20.09 -67.57
N SER A 41 -46.59 19.30 -68.58
CA SER A 41 -47.35 19.19 -69.83
C SER A 41 -47.38 17.71 -70.27
N PRO A 42 -48.53 17.20 -70.74
CA PRO A 42 -48.69 15.78 -71.06
C PRO A 42 -48.31 15.49 -72.51
N VAL A 43 -48.01 14.23 -72.83
CA VAL A 43 -48.65 13.45 -73.92
C VAL A 43 -47.82 12.22 -74.31
N MET A 44 -48.58 11.12 -74.51
CA MET A 44 -48.32 9.88 -75.26
C MET A 44 -47.29 8.87 -74.76
N MET A 45 -47.86 7.74 -74.34
CA MET A 45 -47.29 6.40 -74.35
C MET A 45 -46.83 6.00 -75.76
N ILE A 46 -45.63 5.42 -75.88
CA ILE A 46 -45.28 4.41 -76.89
C ILE A 46 -44.49 3.29 -76.17
N PRO A 47 -44.70 2.00 -76.52
CA PRO A 47 -44.29 0.88 -75.68
C PRO A 47 -42.83 0.46 -75.86
N ARG A 48 -42.22 0.13 -74.71
CA ARG A 48 -41.22 -0.91 -74.42
C ARG A 48 -40.52 -1.59 -75.63
N SER A 49 -39.21 -1.38 -75.75
CA SER A 49 -38.30 -2.41 -76.27
C SER A 49 -37.30 -2.80 -75.18
N SER A 50 -37.22 -4.10 -74.96
CA SER A 50 -36.49 -4.76 -73.89
C SER A 50 -35.06 -5.03 -74.34
N GLY A 51 -34.10 -4.26 -73.84
CA GLY A 51 -32.69 -4.69 -73.74
C GLY A 51 -32.41 -5.20 -72.33
N PRO A 52 -31.52 -6.19 -72.12
CA PRO A 52 -31.22 -6.68 -70.78
C PRO A 52 -30.45 -5.59 -70.02
N GLY A 53 -31.16 -4.87 -69.14
CA GLY A 53 -30.56 -3.83 -68.31
C GLY A 53 -29.63 -4.41 -67.24
N PRO A 54 -28.68 -3.60 -66.73
CA PRO A 54 -27.61 -4.00 -65.78
C PRO A 54 -28.14 -4.63 -64.47
N TYR A 55 -29.43 -4.44 -64.18
CA TYR A 55 -30.15 -4.96 -63.02
C TYR A 55 -30.26 -6.50 -62.99
N ARG A 56 -30.15 -7.19 -64.13
CA ARG A 56 -30.14 -8.66 -64.16
C ARG A 56 -28.83 -9.22 -63.59
N LEU A 57 -27.69 -8.60 -63.93
CA LEU A 57 -26.40 -9.00 -63.37
C LEU A 57 -26.34 -8.71 -61.86
N VAL A 58 -26.82 -7.54 -61.45
CA VAL A 58 -26.85 -7.15 -60.03
C VAL A 58 -27.74 -8.07 -59.21
N THR A 59 -28.88 -8.53 -59.75
CA THR A 59 -29.76 -9.49 -59.05
C THR A 59 -29.15 -10.87 -58.95
N PHE A 60 -28.43 -11.35 -59.97
CA PHE A 60 -27.67 -12.60 -59.86
C PHE A 60 -26.54 -12.48 -58.84
N CYS A 61 -25.79 -11.38 -58.85
CA CYS A 61 -24.73 -11.12 -57.86
C CYS A 61 -25.27 -11.01 -56.42
N LEU A 62 -26.42 -10.37 -56.24
CA LEU A 62 -27.03 -10.25 -54.92
C LEU A 62 -27.55 -11.61 -54.42
N ALA A 63 -28.16 -12.40 -55.32
CA ALA A 63 -28.64 -13.73 -54.99
C ALA A 63 -27.49 -14.69 -54.64
N THR A 64 -26.36 -14.62 -55.34
CA THR A 64 -25.18 -15.43 -55.03
C THR A 64 -24.53 -14.99 -53.72
N LEU A 65 -24.43 -13.69 -53.45
CA LEU A 65 -23.94 -13.18 -52.16
C LEU A 65 -24.83 -13.61 -50.99
N CYS A 66 -26.16 -13.54 -51.14
CA CYS A 66 -27.09 -14.04 -50.13
C CYS A 66 -26.95 -15.55 -49.90
N ALA A 67 -26.77 -16.35 -50.96
CA ALA A 67 -26.56 -17.79 -50.82
C ALA A 67 -25.26 -18.11 -50.08
N ILE A 68 -24.16 -17.40 -50.37
CA ILE A 68 -22.87 -17.58 -49.69
C ILE A 68 -22.98 -17.21 -48.20
N LEU A 69 -23.66 -16.11 -47.88
CA LEU A 69 -23.89 -15.69 -46.48
C LEU A 69 -24.74 -16.69 -45.70
N LEU A 70 -25.77 -17.27 -46.32
CA LEU A 70 -26.58 -18.29 -45.66
C LEU A 70 -25.77 -19.57 -45.38
N ILE A 71 -24.93 -19.99 -46.34
CA ILE A 71 -24.07 -21.16 -46.16
C ILE A 71 -23.04 -20.91 -45.04
N SER A 72 -22.44 -19.72 -44.96
CA SER A 72 -21.48 -19.39 -43.91
C SER A 72 -22.14 -19.32 -42.53
N ILE A 73 -23.34 -18.74 -42.40
CA ILE A 73 -24.09 -18.73 -41.14
C ILE A 73 -24.45 -20.15 -40.71
N ILE A 74 -24.92 -21.00 -41.62
CA ILE A 74 -25.23 -22.41 -41.32
C ILE A 74 -23.97 -23.15 -40.88
N ALA A 75 -22.84 -22.96 -41.55
CA ALA A 75 -21.57 -23.57 -41.18
C ALA A 75 -21.07 -23.11 -39.80
N VAL A 76 -21.15 -21.80 -39.50
CA VAL A 76 -20.79 -21.25 -38.19
C VAL A 76 -21.72 -21.77 -37.11
N THR A 77 -23.03 -21.84 -37.36
CA THR A 77 -24.02 -22.35 -36.41
C THR A 77 -23.81 -23.84 -36.14
N ALA A 78 -23.50 -24.63 -37.18
CA ALA A 78 -23.16 -26.04 -37.05
C ALA A 78 -21.83 -26.23 -36.29
N HIS A 79 -20.84 -25.38 -36.54
CA HIS A 79 -19.57 -25.38 -35.81
C HIS A 79 -19.78 -25.01 -34.33
N TYR A 80 -20.67 -24.06 -34.03
CA TYR A 80 -21.05 -23.69 -32.66
C TYR A 80 -21.79 -24.83 -31.95
N LYS A 81 -22.69 -25.52 -32.67
CA LYS A 81 -23.42 -26.68 -32.17
C LYS A 81 -22.50 -27.89 -31.94
N ASN A 82 -21.53 -28.09 -32.83
CA ASN A 82 -20.51 -29.14 -32.70
C ASN A 82 -19.52 -28.82 -31.56
N LYS A 83 -19.17 -27.54 -31.36
CA LYS A 83 -18.36 -27.08 -30.22
C LYS A 83 -19.11 -27.19 -28.88
N THR A 84 -20.44 -27.08 -28.89
CA THR A 84 -21.27 -27.32 -27.69
C THR A 84 -21.51 -28.81 -27.41
N GLN A 85 -21.34 -29.72 -28.38
CA GLN A 85 -21.36 -31.18 -28.15
C GLN A 85 -19.96 -31.79 -27.90
N SER A 86 -18.89 -31.19 -28.43
CA SER A 86 -17.49 -31.50 -28.09
C SER A 86 -17.02 -30.78 -26.82
N GLY A 87 -17.89 -30.00 -26.17
CA GLY A 87 -17.65 -29.26 -24.93
C GLY A 87 -18.41 -29.80 -23.73
N VAL A 88 -18.72 -31.10 -23.69
CA VAL A 88 -19.19 -31.81 -22.48
C VAL A 88 -18.01 -32.53 -21.80
N GLU A 89 -16.85 -31.87 -21.79
CA GLU A 89 -15.66 -32.26 -21.02
C GLU A 89 -15.02 -30.98 -20.44
N GLY A 90 -15.84 -30.20 -19.74
CA GLY A 90 -15.48 -28.94 -19.08
C GLY A 90 -16.18 -28.76 -17.72
N THR A 91 -16.59 -29.85 -17.07
CA THR A 91 -17.27 -29.86 -15.75
C THR A 91 -16.30 -29.95 -14.57
N SER A 92 -14.99 -29.98 -14.79
CA SER A 92 -13.98 -30.13 -13.73
C SER A 92 -13.36 -28.80 -13.23
N GLU A 93 -13.33 -27.76 -14.05
CA GLU A 93 -12.68 -26.49 -13.69
C GLU A 93 -13.61 -25.54 -12.92
N MET A 94 -14.88 -25.46 -13.30
CA MET A 94 -15.90 -24.65 -12.60
C MET A 94 -16.16 -25.17 -11.18
N GLN A 95 -16.20 -26.50 -10.98
CA GLN A 95 -16.30 -27.09 -9.64
C GLN A 95 -15.02 -26.95 -8.81
N ARG A 96 -13.82 -26.96 -9.41
CA ARG A 96 -12.56 -26.71 -8.68
C ARG A 96 -12.49 -25.28 -8.14
N GLN A 97 -13.02 -24.32 -8.88
CA GLN A 97 -13.02 -22.92 -8.47
C GLN A 97 -14.01 -22.67 -7.32
N ASP A 98 -15.17 -23.33 -7.30
CA ASP A 98 -16.13 -23.29 -6.20
C ASP A 98 -15.62 -24.00 -4.93
N VAL A 99 -14.94 -25.14 -5.08
CA VAL A 99 -14.29 -25.85 -3.95
C VAL A 99 -13.17 -25.00 -3.34
N ASN A 100 -12.38 -24.31 -4.16
CA ASN A 100 -11.33 -23.41 -3.67
C ASN A 100 -11.93 -22.17 -2.98
N MET A 101 -13.01 -21.59 -3.51
CA MET A 101 -13.69 -20.45 -2.88
C MET A 101 -14.31 -20.81 -1.52
N SER A 102 -14.93 -21.99 -1.42
CA SER A 102 -15.48 -22.48 -0.16
C SER A 102 -14.39 -22.81 0.87
N ALA A 103 -13.28 -23.42 0.46
CA ALA A 103 -12.13 -23.66 1.33
C ALA A 103 -11.48 -22.36 1.84
N LEU A 104 -11.38 -21.35 0.97
CA LEU A 104 -10.89 -20.02 1.36
C LEU A 104 -11.86 -19.33 2.33
N THR A 105 -13.17 -19.41 2.08
CA THR A 105 -14.20 -18.85 2.97
C THR A 105 -14.16 -19.52 4.36
N ALA A 106 -13.96 -20.83 4.41
CA ALA A 106 -13.78 -21.56 5.66
C ALA A 106 -12.50 -21.16 6.42
N SER A 107 -11.43 -20.85 5.69
CA SER A 107 -10.19 -20.35 6.28
C SER A 107 -10.36 -18.93 6.84
N ILE A 108 -11.08 -18.07 6.13
CA ILE A 108 -11.40 -16.70 6.59
C ILE A 108 -12.26 -16.75 7.85
N SER A 109 -13.31 -17.57 7.87
CA SER A 109 -14.18 -17.70 9.06
C SER A 109 -13.42 -18.27 10.26
N LYS A 110 -12.51 -19.22 10.04
CA LYS A 110 -11.61 -19.76 11.07
C LYS A 110 -10.70 -18.67 11.64
N LEU A 111 -10.05 -17.88 10.79
CA LEU A 111 -9.18 -16.77 11.22
C LEU A 111 -9.97 -15.69 11.98
N GLN A 112 -11.20 -15.39 11.54
CA GLN A 112 -12.09 -14.48 12.26
C GLN A 112 -12.44 -15.01 13.66
N GLN A 113 -12.69 -16.33 13.78
CA GLN A 113 -12.93 -16.97 15.06
C GLN A 113 -11.71 -16.92 15.98
N GLU A 114 -10.52 -17.25 15.47
CA GLU A 114 -9.26 -17.17 16.23
C GLU A 114 -8.97 -15.74 16.70
N LYS A 115 -9.21 -14.73 15.86
CA LYS A 115 -9.07 -13.32 16.24
C LYS A 115 -10.02 -12.94 17.39
N ASN A 116 -11.28 -13.36 17.32
CA ASN A 116 -12.26 -13.07 18.37
C ASN A 116 -11.88 -13.77 19.69
N GLN A 117 -11.34 -14.98 19.63
CA GLN A 117 -10.85 -15.71 20.80
C GLN A 117 -9.65 -15.01 21.44
N LEU A 118 -8.65 -14.60 20.64
CA LEU A 118 -7.48 -13.87 21.14
C LEU A 118 -7.86 -12.52 21.76
N GLN A 119 -8.84 -11.83 21.17
CA GLN A 119 -9.35 -10.58 21.70
C GLN A 119 -10.01 -10.79 23.08
N GLN A 120 -10.79 -11.85 23.23
CA GLN A 120 -11.42 -12.21 24.50
C GLN A 120 -10.37 -12.56 25.57
N GLU A 121 -9.35 -13.34 25.21
CA GLU A 121 -8.26 -13.71 26.13
C GLU A 121 -7.48 -12.46 26.58
N LYS A 122 -7.21 -11.53 25.65
CA LYS A 122 -6.59 -10.23 25.98
C LYS A 122 -7.41 -9.46 27.00
N ASP A 123 -8.73 -9.35 26.80
CA ASP A 123 -9.61 -8.59 27.69
C ASP A 123 -9.70 -9.25 29.07
N GLU A 124 -9.71 -10.58 29.13
CA GLU A 124 -9.67 -11.34 30.39
C GLU A 124 -8.34 -11.14 31.14
N LEU A 125 -7.21 -11.17 30.44
CA LEU A 125 -5.90 -10.91 31.02
C LEU A 125 -5.78 -9.48 31.56
N LEU A 126 -6.31 -8.49 30.83
CA LEU A 126 -6.36 -7.10 31.29
C LEU A 126 -7.20 -6.97 32.57
N ALA A 127 -8.35 -7.64 32.65
CA ALA A 127 -9.19 -7.66 33.84
C ALA A 127 -8.49 -8.35 35.03
N LYS A 128 -7.78 -9.47 34.78
CA LYS A 128 -6.97 -10.15 35.79
C LYS A 128 -5.82 -9.28 36.30
N LEU A 129 -5.14 -8.56 35.41
CA LEU A 129 -4.08 -7.63 35.79
C LEU A 129 -4.62 -6.50 36.67
N ALA A 130 -5.74 -5.88 36.28
CA ALA A 130 -6.41 -4.85 37.07
C ALA A 130 -6.83 -5.37 38.47
N THR A 131 -7.39 -6.58 38.53
CA THR A 131 -7.82 -7.21 39.79
C THR A 131 -6.63 -7.55 40.69
N LYS A 132 -5.51 -8.01 40.10
CA LYS A 132 -4.26 -8.33 40.80
C LYS A 132 -3.58 -7.07 41.36
N MET A 133 -3.73 -5.92 40.69
CA MET A 133 -3.27 -4.62 41.20
C MET A 133 -4.19 -4.05 42.31
N THR A 134 -5.39 -4.60 42.52
CA THR A 134 -6.39 -4.08 43.47
C THR A 134 -6.55 -4.94 44.75
N THR A 135 -5.77 -6.01 44.94
CA THR A 135 -5.92 -6.91 46.10
C THR A 135 -4.63 -7.11 46.92
N LYS A 136 -4.19 -6.04 47.60
CA LYS A 136 -3.59 -6.15 48.95
C LYS A 136 -3.69 -4.83 49.74
N ALA A 137 -4.57 -4.88 50.76
CA ALA A 137 -4.79 -3.98 51.91
C ALA A 137 -5.47 -2.60 51.67
N PRO A 138 -6.49 -2.25 52.48
CA PRO A 138 -6.93 -0.87 52.64
C PRO A 138 -5.93 -0.16 53.55
N ASN A 139 -5.21 0.83 53.03
CA ASN A 139 -4.63 1.85 53.87
C ASN A 139 -4.82 3.20 53.21
N VAL A 140 -5.26 4.16 54.02
CA VAL A 140 -5.49 5.55 53.65
C VAL A 140 -4.15 6.15 53.24
N ILE A 141 -3.80 6.08 51.97
CA ILE A 141 -2.65 6.80 51.41
C ILE A 141 -3.21 8.11 50.86
N LYS A 142 -3.00 9.17 51.65
CA LYS A 142 -3.01 10.56 51.18
C LYS A 142 -2.35 10.58 49.79
N PRO A 143 -3.01 11.08 48.72
CA PRO A 143 -2.40 11.10 47.41
C PRO A 143 -1.10 11.89 47.53
N MET A 144 0.01 11.17 47.43
CA MET A 144 1.32 11.79 47.37
C MET A 144 1.36 12.36 45.96
N THR A 145 0.96 13.63 45.84
CA THR A 145 1.05 14.40 44.62
C THR A 145 2.52 14.42 44.21
N LYS A 146 2.91 13.48 43.35
CA LYS A 146 4.19 13.47 42.65
C LYS A 146 4.35 14.87 42.05
N ALA A 147 5.43 15.55 42.39
CA ALA A 147 5.71 16.85 41.80
C ALA A 147 5.66 16.72 40.26
N PRO A 148 5.10 17.71 39.55
CA PRO A 148 5.02 17.64 38.10
C PRO A 148 6.44 17.53 37.53
N ILE A 149 6.64 16.56 36.64
CA ILE A 149 7.92 16.38 35.95
C ILE A 149 8.07 17.53 34.95
N VAL A 150 9.23 18.18 35.00
CA VAL A 150 9.58 19.28 34.09
C VAL A 150 10.81 18.84 33.30
N CYS A 151 10.66 18.75 31.98
CA CYS A 151 11.76 18.40 31.10
C CYS A 151 12.69 19.59 30.84
N PRO A 152 13.98 19.34 30.54
CA PRO A 152 14.89 20.38 30.08
C PRO A 152 14.40 21.06 28.80
N VAL A 153 15.00 22.20 28.46
CA VAL A 153 14.72 22.91 27.20
C VAL A 153 15.03 21.99 26.01
N ASP A 154 14.14 21.97 25.01
CA ASP A 154 14.19 21.12 23.80
C ASP A 154 13.97 19.62 24.02
N TRP A 155 13.58 19.21 25.24
CA TRP A 155 13.14 17.85 25.54
C TRP A 155 11.60 17.76 25.53
N TYR A 156 11.08 16.60 25.14
CA TYR A 156 9.66 16.33 25.00
C TYR A 156 9.19 15.41 26.14
N LEU A 157 8.19 15.85 26.90
CA LEU A 157 7.58 15.06 27.97
C LEU A 157 6.60 14.04 27.38
N PHE A 158 6.76 12.77 27.73
CA PHE A 158 5.77 11.73 27.51
C PHE A 158 5.63 10.86 28.76
N ASN A 159 4.41 10.80 29.30
CA ASN A 159 4.13 10.22 30.62
C ASN A 159 5.03 10.81 31.71
N ASP A 160 5.95 10.00 32.22
CA ASP A 160 6.85 10.33 33.32
C ASP A 160 8.32 10.44 32.87
N SER A 161 8.57 10.56 31.56
CA SER A 161 9.91 10.56 30.98
C SER A 161 10.11 11.69 29.97
N CYS A 162 11.34 12.14 29.82
CA CYS A 162 11.73 13.22 28.92
C CYS A 162 12.55 12.67 27.77
N TYR A 163 12.22 13.03 26.53
CA TYR A 163 12.90 12.51 25.34
C TYR A 163 13.56 13.64 24.56
N PHE A 164 14.71 13.38 23.96
CA PHE A 164 15.40 14.33 23.09
C PHE A 164 15.80 13.67 21.77
N ILE A 165 15.66 14.41 20.67
CA ILE A 165 16.03 13.95 19.33
C ILE A 165 17.33 14.63 18.93
N SER A 166 18.43 13.89 18.97
CA SER A 166 19.69 14.37 18.44
C SER A 166 19.70 14.34 16.92
N ARG A 167 20.18 15.43 16.32
CA ARG A 167 20.48 15.55 14.87
C ARG A 167 21.96 15.37 14.56
N THR A 168 22.77 15.02 15.56
CA THR A 168 24.19 14.76 15.38
C THR A 168 24.37 13.30 15.01
N THR A 169 25.02 13.05 13.87
CA THR A 169 25.39 11.71 13.44
C THR A 169 26.43 11.11 14.36
N ARG A 170 26.16 9.89 14.82
CA ARG A 170 27.01 9.03 15.65
C ARG A 170 26.69 7.57 15.30
N ASP A 171 27.64 6.67 15.51
CA ASP A 171 27.30 5.25 15.53
C ASP A 171 26.50 4.90 16.80
N TRP A 172 25.97 3.68 16.87
CA TRP A 172 25.13 3.26 18.00
C TRP A 172 25.89 3.31 19.35
N PRO A 173 27.12 2.76 19.47
CA PRO A 173 27.89 2.83 20.71
C PRO A 173 28.23 4.27 21.16
N GLU A 174 28.60 5.16 20.23
CA GLU A 174 28.87 6.56 20.52
C GLU A 174 27.59 7.30 20.94
N SER A 175 26.45 6.96 20.32
CA SER A 175 25.15 7.52 20.69
C SER A 175 24.78 7.14 22.12
N GLN A 176 24.92 5.85 22.48
CA GLN A 176 24.68 5.38 23.84
C GLN A 176 25.61 6.05 24.86
N SER A 177 26.90 6.15 24.54
CA SER A 177 27.88 6.83 25.39
C SER A 177 27.55 8.30 25.59
N TYR A 178 27.09 8.98 24.53
CA TYR A 178 26.64 10.36 24.62
C TYR A 178 25.39 10.48 25.50
N CYS A 179 24.39 9.62 25.35
CA CYS A 179 23.20 9.61 26.22
C CYS A 179 23.60 9.49 27.70
N GLN A 180 24.48 8.53 28.01
CA GLN A 180 24.99 8.33 29.37
C GLN A 180 25.71 9.57 29.92
N SER A 181 26.47 10.29 29.07
CA SER A 181 27.11 11.55 29.47
C SER A 181 26.13 12.67 29.82
N GLN A 182 24.88 12.60 29.32
CA GLN A 182 23.81 13.54 29.62
C GLN A 182 22.94 13.09 30.82
N GLY A 183 23.29 11.98 31.50
CA GLY A 183 22.45 11.38 32.54
C GLY A 183 21.21 10.67 31.99
N ALA A 184 21.28 10.26 30.73
CA ALA A 184 20.22 9.66 29.92
C ALA A 184 20.67 8.29 29.38
N HIS A 185 19.84 7.62 28.58
CA HIS A 185 20.21 6.48 27.75
C HIS A 185 19.54 6.56 26.37
N LEU A 186 19.95 5.72 25.42
CA LEU A 186 19.19 5.59 24.17
C LEU A 186 17.75 5.18 24.48
N ALA A 187 16.79 5.79 23.79
CA ALA A 187 15.38 5.63 24.11
C ALA A 187 14.93 4.16 24.12
N ILE A 188 14.21 3.77 25.18
CA ILE A 188 13.56 2.47 25.32
C ILE A 188 12.10 2.64 24.95
N ILE A 189 11.51 1.66 24.26
CA ILE A 189 10.12 1.75 23.80
C ILE A 189 9.35 0.54 24.31
N HIS A 190 8.48 0.77 25.30
CA HIS A 190 7.70 -0.28 25.95
C HIS A 190 6.27 -0.38 25.43
N THR A 191 5.74 0.71 24.86
CA THR A 191 4.33 0.78 24.47
C THR A 191 4.15 1.28 23.04
N ALA A 192 3.02 0.92 22.44
CA ALA A 192 2.64 1.40 21.13
C ALA A 192 2.43 2.92 21.11
N GLU A 193 1.94 3.48 22.20
CA GLU A 193 1.70 4.91 22.39
C GLU A 193 3.03 5.67 22.43
N GLU A 194 4.03 5.14 23.12
CA GLU A 194 5.40 5.68 23.16
C GLU A 194 6.07 5.63 21.78
N GLN A 195 5.94 4.50 21.07
CA GLN A 195 6.40 4.37 19.70
C GLN A 195 5.77 5.43 18.79
N THR A 196 4.46 5.65 18.93
CA THR A 196 3.73 6.64 18.13
C THR A 196 4.19 8.06 18.46
N PHE A 197 4.32 8.38 19.76
CA PHE A 197 4.84 9.66 20.23
C PHE A 197 6.23 9.97 19.65
N LEU A 198 7.17 9.01 19.75
CA LEU A 198 8.51 9.19 19.19
C LEU A 198 8.47 9.37 17.67
N TRP A 199 7.69 8.54 16.97
CA TRP A 199 7.53 8.64 15.52
C TRP A 199 7.00 10.02 15.09
N ASP A 200 6.05 10.60 15.82
CA ASP A 200 5.48 11.91 15.53
C ASP A 200 6.52 13.03 15.65
N LEU A 201 7.46 12.91 16.60
CA LEU A 201 8.53 13.87 16.81
C LEU A 201 9.66 13.77 15.76
N LEU A 202 9.87 12.60 15.16
CA LEU A 202 10.95 12.42 14.18
C LEU A 202 10.76 13.37 12.97
N PRO A 203 11.84 14.04 12.49
CA PRO A 203 11.75 14.88 11.31
C PRO A 203 11.59 14.03 10.04
N ARG A 204 10.74 14.49 9.12
CA ARG A 204 10.65 13.89 7.78
C ARG A 204 11.91 14.23 6.98
N GLY A 205 12.46 13.24 6.28
CA GLY A 205 13.59 13.43 5.38
C GLY A 205 13.90 12.13 4.67
N HIS A 206 14.42 12.24 3.45
CA HIS A 206 14.91 11.07 2.74
C HIS A 206 16.14 10.55 3.51
N TRP A 207 16.13 9.26 3.90
CA TRP A 207 17.21 8.62 4.67
C TRP A 207 17.36 9.03 6.14
N ASN A 208 16.36 9.71 6.73
CA ASN A 208 16.42 10.04 8.16
C ASN A 208 16.17 8.80 9.02
N ALA A 209 17.20 8.37 9.74
CA ALA A 209 17.14 7.24 10.63
C ALA A 209 17.80 7.55 11.97
N PHE A 210 17.22 6.99 13.03
CA PHE A 210 17.53 7.34 14.41
C PHE A 210 17.78 6.11 15.25
N TRP A 211 18.95 6.02 15.89
CA TRP A 211 19.24 4.98 16.87
C TRP A 211 18.30 5.05 18.08
N PHE A 212 17.99 3.89 18.62
CA PHE A 212 17.30 3.73 19.89
C PHE A 212 17.89 2.53 20.65
N GLY A 213 17.47 2.34 21.89
CA GLY A 213 18.20 1.55 22.86
C GLY A 213 18.04 0.04 22.74
N ILE A 214 17.89 -0.54 21.55
CA ILE A 214 17.76 -1.98 21.36
C ILE A 214 18.99 -2.58 20.69
N THR A 215 19.43 -3.74 21.19
CA THR A 215 20.60 -4.46 20.70
C THR A 215 20.54 -5.96 21.02
N ASP A 216 21.16 -6.79 20.20
CA ASP A 216 21.48 -8.19 20.47
C ASP A 216 22.99 -8.49 20.41
N GLU A 217 23.86 -7.46 20.45
CA GLU A 217 25.35 -7.55 20.39
C GLU A 217 25.93 -8.58 21.38
N HIS A 218 25.24 -8.83 22.50
CA HIS A 218 25.67 -9.82 23.49
C HIS A 218 25.33 -11.27 23.12
N THR A 219 24.20 -11.49 22.45
CA THR A 219 23.74 -12.82 22.06
C THR A 219 22.78 -12.66 20.89
N GLU A 220 23.23 -13.06 19.70
CA GLU A 220 22.44 -13.11 18.46
C GLU A 220 21.02 -13.65 18.70
N ASP A 221 20.04 -13.01 18.06
CA ASP A 221 18.61 -13.30 18.14
C ASP A 221 17.99 -13.06 19.54
N LYS A 222 18.75 -12.54 20.51
CA LYS A 222 18.26 -12.18 21.86
C LYS A 222 18.33 -10.68 22.11
N TRP A 223 17.45 -9.98 21.41
CA TRP A 223 17.25 -8.54 21.53
C TRP A 223 16.88 -8.11 22.95
N LYS A 224 17.61 -7.12 23.44
CA LYS A 224 17.42 -6.46 24.73
C LYS A 224 17.50 -4.96 24.59
N TRP A 225 16.87 -4.29 25.53
CA TRP A 225 17.02 -2.87 25.72
C TRP A 225 18.32 -2.55 26.46
N VAL A 226 18.80 -1.30 26.37
CA VAL A 226 20.01 -0.81 27.06
C VAL A 226 19.91 -0.87 28.60
N ASP A 227 18.71 -1.03 29.16
CA ASP A 227 18.49 -1.30 30.59
C ASP A 227 18.57 -2.80 30.95
N GLY A 228 18.78 -3.67 29.95
CA GLY A 228 18.86 -5.12 30.07
C GLY A 228 17.52 -5.85 29.99
N THR A 229 16.39 -5.16 29.87
CA THR A 229 15.08 -5.80 29.71
C THR A 229 14.95 -6.46 28.34
N PRO A 230 14.34 -7.66 28.24
CA PRO A 230 14.18 -8.35 26.96
C PRO A 230 13.10 -7.69 26.09
N LEU A 231 13.26 -7.77 24.77
CA LEU A 231 12.22 -7.37 23.82
C LEU A 231 11.05 -8.38 23.87
N VAL A 232 9.82 -7.88 24.10
CA VAL A 232 8.60 -8.69 24.18
C VAL A 232 7.67 -8.47 22.98
N GLY A 233 8.13 -8.89 21.80
CA GLY A 233 7.31 -9.05 20.58
C GLY A 233 6.77 -7.77 19.92
N GLY A 234 6.21 -7.92 18.71
CA GLY A 234 5.42 -6.89 18.01
C GLY A 234 6.17 -5.65 17.54
N PHE A 235 7.50 -5.71 17.54
CA PHE A 235 8.33 -4.53 17.34
C PHE A 235 8.90 -4.42 15.93
N TRP A 236 9.36 -5.50 15.30
CA TRP A 236 10.06 -5.53 13.99
C TRP A 236 9.18 -5.51 12.74
N GLU A 237 9.73 -4.98 11.63
CA GLU A 237 9.05 -4.98 10.34
C GLU A 237 8.97 -6.42 9.82
N VAL A 238 8.08 -6.64 8.85
CA VAL A 238 8.02 -7.94 8.18
C VAL A 238 9.37 -8.23 7.53
N GLY A 239 10.04 -9.30 7.99
CA GLY A 239 11.36 -9.69 7.50
C GLY A 239 12.52 -9.13 8.32
N GLU A 240 12.26 -8.50 9.47
CA GLU A 240 13.27 -8.05 10.42
C GLU A 240 13.07 -8.72 11.80
N PRO A 241 14.12 -8.85 12.63
CA PRO A 241 15.53 -8.65 12.28
C PRO A 241 16.01 -9.81 11.38
N ASN A 242 16.67 -9.51 10.27
CA ASN A 242 17.19 -10.54 9.34
C ASN A 242 18.68 -10.88 9.54
N ASN A 243 19.36 -10.14 10.41
CA ASN A 243 20.80 -10.25 10.64
C ASN A 243 21.60 -10.21 9.32
N HIS A 244 21.13 -9.44 8.34
CA HIS A 244 21.70 -9.39 7.00
C HIS A 244 22.96 -8.53 7.02
N ILE A 245 24.05 -9.08 7.58
CA ILE A 245 25.45 -8.58 7.72
C ILE A 245 26.01 -8.50 9.16
N ASN A 246 25.55 -9.33 10.11
CA ASN A 246 25.96 -9.26 11.53
C ASN A 246 25.55 -7.94 12.18
N GLU A 247 24.24 -7.74 12.14
CA GLU A 247 23.61 -6.52 12.54
C GLU A 247 23.05 -6.65 13.96
N ASP A 248 23.51 -5.80 14.88
CA ASP A 248 23.37 -6.00 16.32
C ASP A 248 22.58 -4.88 17.04
N CYS A 249 22.08 -3.88 16.29
CA CYS A 249 21.52 -2.63 16.84
C CYS A 249 20.30 -2.18 16.03
N GLY A 250 19.31 -1.53 16.66
CA GLY A 250 18.10 -1.06 15.97
C GLY A 250 18.03 0.46 15.74
N TYR A 251 17.47 0.87 14.60
CA TYR A 251 17.09 2.27 14.31
C TYR A 251 15.63 2.42 13.85
N ILE A 252 15.08 3.64 13.94
CA ILE A 252 13.73 3.99 13.46
C ILE A 252 13.81 4.95 12.27
N VAL A 253 13.01 4.71 11.23
CA VAL A 253 12.84 5.61 10.06
C VAL A 253 11.43 6.18 10.02
N LYS A 254 11.29 7.48 9.75
CA LYS A 254 9.98 8.09 9.51
C LYS A 254 9.56 7.94 8.04
N THR A 255 8.70 6.97 7.77
CA THR A 255 8.11 6.74 6.45
C THR A 255 6.80 7.53 6.26
N ARG A 256 6.21 7.52 5.04
CA ARG A 256 4.97 8.26 4.72
C ARG A 256 3.70 7.62 5.31
N VAL A 257 3.77 6.35 5.69
CA VAL A 257 2.68 5.60 6.32
C VAL A 257 3.10 5.32 7.74
N LEU A 258 2.18 5.42 8.71
CA LEU A 258 2.34 4.82 10.05
C LEU A 258 2.28 3.29 9.92
N GLU A 259 3.07 2.71 9.03
CA GLU A 259 3.45 1.32 9.17
C GLU A 259 4.29 1.30 10.44
N ARG A 260 3.78 0.61 11.45
CA ARG A 260 4.18 0.74 12.85
C ARG A 260 5.60 0.30 13.15
N VAL A 261 6.43 0.15 12.15
CA VAL A 261 7.78 -0.28 12.30
C VAL A 261 8.55 0.25 11.11
N ALA A 262 9.70 0.85 11.34
CA ALA A 262 10.77 0.78 10.36
C ALA A 262 12.00 0.53 11.19
N ILE A 263 12.23 -0.75 11.49
CA ILE A 263 13.38 -1.18 12.27
C ILE A 263 14.10 -2.17 11.42
N ARG A 264 15.30 -1.79 11.06
CA ARG A 264 16.26 -2.70 10.47
C ARG A 264 17.41 -2.77 11.46
N SER A 265 18.09 -3.90 11.42
CA SER A 265 19.28 -4.03 12.22
C SER A 265 20.44 -3.25 11.56
N CYS A 266 21.54 -2.97 12.27
CA CYS A 266 22.79 -2.47 11.67
C CYS A 266 24.04 -3.11 12.29
N ILE A 267 25.17 -3.09 11.58
CA ILE A 267 26.48 -3.49 12.14
C ILE A 267 26.89 -2.51 13.24
N SER A 268 27.37 -3.00 14.39
CA SER A 268 27.90 -2.16 15.48
C SER A 268 29.15 -1.36 15.08
N ARG A 269 29.78 -1.69 13.94
CA ARG A 269 31.01 -1.06 13.44
C ARG A 269 30.93 -0.77 11.93
N HIS A 270 31.00 0.52 11.59
CA HIS A 270 31.64 1.04 10.36
C HIS A 270 30.88 1.15 9.02
N LEU A 271 29.55 1.15 8.95
CA LEU A 271 28.85 1.63 7.74
C LEU A 271 27.97 2.84 8.08
N ALA A 272 28.66 3.94 8.36
CA ALA A 272 28.14 5.18 8.91
C ALA A 272 28.06 6.31 7.87
N ASP A 273 27.69 6.02 6.62
CA ASP A 273 27.74 7.05 5.58
C ASP A 273 26.40 7.78 5.32
N ASP A 274 25.26 7.31 5.88
CA ASP A 274 23.93 7.92 5.61
C ASP A 274 23.02 8.18 6.84
N TRP A 275 23.46 7.93 8.07
CA TRP A 275 22.61 8.06 9.29
C TRP A 275 22.60 9.50 9.85
N GLN A 276 21.44 10.03 10.23
CA GLN A 276 21.29 11.47 10.56
C GLN A 276 20.91 11.77 12.04
N GLY A 277 20.84 10.80 12.95
CA GLY A 277 20.59 11.12 14.37
C GLY A 277 20.39 9.94 15.33
N PHE A 278 20.00 10.24 16.57
CA PHE A 278 19.69 9.25 17.61
C PHE A 278 18.69 9.80 18.65
N LEU A 279 17.97 8.90 19.33
CA LEU A 279 16.96 9.21 20.33
C LEU A 279 17.50 9.04 21.75
N LEU A 280 17.34 10.07 22.56
CA LEU A 280 17.73 10.11 23.97
C LEU A 280 16.49 10.07 24.87
N LEU A 281 16.65 9.43 26.03
CA LEU A 281 15.71 9.37 27.14
C LEU A 281 16.39 9.66 28.48
#